data_AF-A0A226WNS6-F1
#
_entry.id   AF-A0A226WNS6-F1
#
_cell.length_a   1.000
_cell.length_b   1.000
_cell.length_c   1.000
_cell.angle_alpha   90.00
_cell.angle_beta   90.00
_cell.angle_gamma   90.00
#
_symmetry.space_group_name_H-M   'P 1'
#
loop_
_entity.id
_entity.type
_entity.pdbx_description
1 polymer ?
#
loop_
_entity_poly.entity_id
_entity_poly.type
_entity_poly.pdbx_seq_one_letter_code
_entity_poly.pdbx_strand_id
1 'polypeptide(L)'
;MRTLTLEPLTRAAFEPFGDVIELDGAQHFPINGGTTERFHDLARVDVGADEGGRPLINVFRGQPHAQPVEISMMERHPLGSQAFLPLGAVSYLVVVAPAGEFDASRLRAFFTRGWQGVNYARGVWHHPLIVLDRAADFIVIDRGGKEANCEETYLLETLRLVEGDLVCSSAA
;
A
#
# COMPACT_ATOMS: atom_id res chain seq x y z
N MET A 1 21.65 -9.88 -10.61
CA MET A 1 20.77 -8.94 -9.88
C MET A 1 19.44 -8.97 -10.58
N ARG A 2 18.41 -9.49 -9.90
CA ARG A 2 17.07 -9.63 -10.46
C ARG A 2 16.30 -8.32 -10.29
N THR A 3 15.46 -8.00 -11.26
CA THR A 3 14.68 -6.78 -11.27
C THR A 3 13.21 -7.08 -11.04
N LEU A 4 12.50 -6.12 -10.44
CA LEU A 4 11.05 -6.13 -10.33
C LEU A 4 10.52 -4.86 -10.98
N THR A 5 9.74 -5.02 -12.04
CA THR A 5 9.23 -3.90 -12.84
C THR A 5 8.04 -3.24 -12.15
N LEU A 6 8.10 -1.92 -12.03
CA LEU A 6 7.03 -1.08 -11.52
C LEU A 6 5.90 -0.94 -12.54
N GLU A 7 4.67 -1.00 -12.05
CA GLU A 7 3.47 -0.72 -12.84
C GLU A 7 2.57 0.32 -12.16
N PRO A 8 1.63 0.94 -12.89
CA PRO A 8 0.73 1.92 -12.28
C PRO A 8 -0.17 1.28 -11.22
N LEU A 9 -0.28 1.91 -10.05
CA LEU A 9 -1.27 1.51 -9.05
C LEU A 9 -2.69 1.79 -9.57
N THR A 10 -3.51 0.75 -9.65
CA THR A 10 -4.94 0.83 -10.00
C THR A 10 -5.74 -0.11 -9.12
N ARG A 11 -7.02 0.20 -8.87
CA ARG A 11 -7.94 -0.70 -8.15
C ARG A 11 -7.91 -2.13 -8.69
N ALA A 12 -8.01 -2.29 -10.02
CA ALA A 12 -8.06 -3.60 -10.66
C ALA A 12 -6.76 -4.40 -10.50
N ALA A 13 -5.60 -3.76 -10.65
CA ALA A 13 -4.31 -4.45 -10.49
C ALA A 13 -3.99 -4.76 -9.01
N PHE A 14 -4.56 -3.99 -8.08
CA PHE A 14 -4.30 -4.11 -6.65
C PHE A 14 -5.33 -4.97 -5.88
N GLU A 15 -6.49 -5.27 -6.48
CA GLU A 15 -7.60 -6.02 -5.87
C GLU A 15 -7.19 -7.32 -5.13
N PRO A 16 -6.24 -8.13 -5.63
CA PRO A 16 -5.79 -9.33 -4.91
C PRO A 16 -5.04 -9.05 -3.59
N PHE A 17 -4.58 -7.82 -3.38
CA PHE A 17 -3.73 -7.40 -2.26
C PHE A 17 -4.47 -6.46 -1.29
N GLY A 18 -5.61 -5.93 -1.70
CA GLY A 18 -6.46 -5.05 -0.89
C GLY A 18 -7.05 -3.90 -1.71
N ASP A 19 -7.10 -2.72 -1.11
CA ASP A 19 -7.84 -1.59 -1.67
C ASP A 19 -6.89 -0.44 -2.08
N VAL A 20 -7.22 0.23 -3.18
CA VAL A 20 -6.65 1.55 -3.50
C VAL A 20 -7.59 2.64 -2.99
N ILE A 21 -7.04 3.59 -2.25
CA ILE A 21 -7.77 4.73 -1.70
C ILE A 21 -7.56 5.91 -2.63
N GLU A 22 -8.55 6.14 -3.49
CA GLU A 22 -8.58 7.22 -4.47
C GLU A 22 -10.03 7.58 -4.85
N LEU A 23 -10.25 8.69 -5.55
CA LEU A 23 -11.60 9.09 -5.98
C LEU A 23 -11.99 8.51 -7.34
N ASP A 24 -11.00 8.24 -8.19
CA ASP A 24 -11.28 7.75 -9.54
C ASP A 24 -11.97 6.38 -9.50
N GLY A 25 -13.04 6.26 -10.27
CA GLY A 25 -13.90 5.08 -10.29
C GLY A 25 -14.63 4.75 -8.98
N ALA A 26 -14.52 5.57 -7.92
CA ALA A 26 -15.14 5.27 -6.63
C ALA A 26 -16.65 5.56 -6.62
N GLN A 27 -17.41 4.76 -5.87
CA GLN A 27 -18.80 5.08 -5.58
C GLN A 27 -18.86 6.35 -4.72
N HIS A 28 -19.74 7.28 -5.08
CA HIS A 28 -19.94 8.50 -4.30
C HIS A 28 -21.40 8.96 -4.31
N PHE A 29 -21.78 9.72 -3.29
CA PHE A 29 -23.08 10.38 -3.21
C PHE A 29 -23.04 11.65 -2.35
N PRO A 30 -23.91 12.65 -2.64
CA PRO A 30 -23.99 13.86 -1.85
C PRO A 30 -24.59 13.58 -0.47
N ILE A 31 -24.04 14.23 0.55
CA ILE A 31 -24.56 14.28 1.92
C ILE A 31 -24.68 15.74 2.37
N ASN A 32 -25.19 15.98 3.59
CA ASN A 32 -25.28 17.32 4.18
C ASN A 32 -26.00 18.34 3.27
N GLY A 33 -27.13 17.93 2.67
CA GLY A 33 -27.87 18.79 1.74
C GLY A 33 -27.11 19.15 0.46
N GLY A 34 -26.14 18.33 0.04
CA GLY A 34 -25.35 18.55 -1.18
C GLY A 34 -24.07 19.37 -0.97
N THR A 35 -23.74 19.75 0.26
CA THR A 35 -22.52 20.52 0.56
C THR A 35 -21.26 19.65 0.69
N THR A 36 -21.40 18.32 0.66
CA THR A 36 -20.27 17.39 0.76
C THR A 36 -20.53 16.19 -0.13
N GLU A 37 -19.55 15.83 -0.96
CA GLU A 37 -19.57 14.58 -1.71
C GLU A 37 -18.87 13.49 -0.92
N ARG A 38 -19.57 12.42 -0.57
CA ARG A 38 -19.00 11.28 0.15
C ARG A 38 -18.54 10.23 -0.84
N PHE A 39 -17.22 10.10 -1.00
CA PHE A 39 -16.61 8.95 -1.63
C PHE A 39 -16.64 7.78 -0.64
N HIS A 40 -17.48 6.80 -0.96
CA HIS A 40 -17.94 5.80 0.00
C HIS A 40 -17.04 4.57 -0.02
N ASP A 41 -16.75 4.05 1.18
CA ASP A 41 -16.19 2.71 1.38
C ASP A 41 -14.91 2.43 0.57
N LEU A 42 -13.95 3.37 0.61
CA LEU A 42 -12.73 3.28 -0.20
C LEU A 42 -11.75 2.20 0.25
N ALA A 43 -11.88 1.71 1.48
CA ALA A 43 -11.07 0.64 2.04
C ALA A 43 -11.78 -0.05 3.20
N ARG A 44 -11.59 -1.37 3.32
CA ARG A 44 -12.10 -2.14 4.45
C ARG A 44 -11.02 -2.31 5.52
N VAL A 45 -11.24 -1.69 6.68
CA VAL A 45 -10.39 -1.89 7.86
C VAL A 45 -10.78 -3.17 8.58
N ASP A 46 -9.92 -4.19 8.53
CA ASP A 46 -10.06 -5.44 9.28
C ASP A 46 -9.04 -5.44 10.43
N VAL A 47 -9.52 -5.43 11.67
CA VAL A 47 -8.65 -5.44 12.85
C VAL A 47 -8.80 -6.72 13.67
N GLY A 48 -9.59 -7.70 13.21
CA GLY A 48 -9.92 -8.87 14.01
C GLY A 48 -10.56 -8.47 15.36
N ALA A 49 -11.66 -7.72 15.32
CA ALA A 49 -12.28 -7.15 16.53
C ALA A 49 -12.70 -8.23 17.54
N ASP A 50 -13.20 -9.36 17.05
CA ASP A 50 -13.57 -10.52 17.87
C ASP A 50 -12.34 -11.20 18.51
N GLU A 51 -11.15 -10.92 17.98
CA GLU A 51 -9.84 -11.38 18.47
C GLU A 51 -9.14 -10.29 19.32
N GLY A 52 -9.91 -9.36 19.90
CA GLY A 52 -9.42 -8.30 20.78
C GLY A 52 -8.72 -7.14 20.06
N GLY A 53 -8.75 -7.10 18.74
CA GLY A 53 -8.17 -6.02 17.97
C GLY A 53 -9.01 -4.75 17.98
N ARG A 54 -8.35 -3.60 17.88
CA ARG A 54 -9.00 -2.29 17.77
C ARG A 54 -8.30 -1.44 16.71
N PRO A 55 -9.02 -0.55 16.01
CA PRO A 55 -8.37 0.35 15.06
C PRO A 55 -7.48 1.34 15.79
N LEU A 56 -6.32 1.60 15.20
CA LEU A 56 -5.45 2.72 15.50
C LEU A 56 -5.50 3.72 14.35
N ILE A 57 -5.24 4.99 14.68
CA ILE A 57 -4.95 6.02 13.70
C ILE A 57 -3.62 6.62 14.12
N ASN A 58 -2.62 6.50 13.26
CA ASN A 58 -1.26 6.89 13.52
C ASN A 58 -0.78 7.88 12.45
N VAL A 59 0.33 8.56 12.73
CA VAL A 59 1.10 9.27 11.71
C VAL A 59 2.46 8.61 11.61
N PHE A 60 2.80 8.11 10.43
CA PHE A 60 4.14 7.61 10.14
C PHE A 60 4.87 8.64 9.28
N ARG A 61 6.10 8.99 9.68
CA ARG A 61 6.98 9.85 8.89
C ARG A 61 8.03 9.00 8.19
N GLY A 62 7.80 8.70 6.92
CA GLY A 62 8.74 7.97 6.08
C GLY A 62 9.91 8.85 5.66
N GLN A 63 11.11 8.26 5.59
CA GLN A 63 12.30 8.88 5.04
C GLN A 63 12.53 8.40 3.60
N PRO A 64 13.11 9.25 2.72
CA PRO A 64 13.38 8.89 1.34
C PRO A 64 14.39 7.74 1.25
N HIS A 65 14.10 6.76 0.39
CA HIS A 65 15.01 5.66 0.07
C HIS A 65 16.11 6.13 -0.90
N ALA A 66 17.31 5.57 -0.74
CA ALA A 66 18.40 5.83 -1.68
C ALA A 66 18.09 5.23 -3.05
N GLN A 67 18.47 5.94 -4.11
CA GLN A 67 18.33 5.44 -5.48
C GLN A 67 19.62 4.73 -5.92
N PRO A 68 19.52 3.61 -6.65
CA PRO A 68 18.28 2.92 -7.04
C PRO A 68 17.65 2.14 -5.88
N VAL A 69 16.31 2.10 -5.83
CA VAL A 69 15.59 1.37 -4.78
C VAL A 69 15.79 -0.14 -4.92
N GLU A 70 16.23 -0.75 -3.82
CA GLU A 70 16.51 -2.17 -3.69
C GLU A 70 15.79 -2.73 -2.46
N ILE A 71 15.17 -3.90 -2.61
CA ILE A 71 14.44 -4.57 -1.53
C ILE A 71 15.04 -5.94 -1.24
N SER A 72 15.03 -6.35 0.02
CA SER A 72 15.60 -7.63 0.48
C SER A 72 14.72 -8.36 1.50
N MET A 73 13.57 -7.79 1.86
CA MET A 73 12.64 -8.37 2.84
C MET A 73 11.19 -8.00 2.52
N MET A 74 10.26 -8.72 3.12
CA MET A 74 8.83 -8.45 3.09
C MET A 74 8.27 -8.67 4.50
N GLU A 75 7.18 -7.99 4.84
CA GLU A 75 6.44 -8.19 6.08
C GLU A 75 4.96 -8.48 5.79
N ARG A 76 4.25 -9.02 6.77
CA ARG A 76 2.78 -9.13 6.75
C ARG A 76 2.18 -8.95 8.13
N HIS A 77 0.90 -8.61 8.14
CA HIS A 77 0.10 -8.48 9.35
C HIS A 77 -1.02 -9.54 9.38
N PRO A 78 -0.82 -10.70 10.03
CA PRO A 78 -1.77 -11.82 9.95
C PRO A 78 -3.11 -11.57 10.65
N LEU A 79 -3.19 -10.61 11.57
CA LEU A 79 -4.37 -10.34 12.40
C LEU A 79 -5.12 -9.07 11.98
N GLY A 80 -4.59 -8.26 11.06
CA GLY A 80 -5.32 -7.08 10.59
C GLY A 80 -4.80 -6.51 9.27
N SER A 81 -5.62 -5.69 8.64
CA SER A 81 -5.26 -4.85 7.52
C SER A 81 -4.39 -3.67 7.97
N GLN A 82 -3.73 -3.03 7.03
CA GLN A 82 -2.95 -1.82 7.28
C GLN A 82 -3.09 -0.86 6.10
N ALA A 83 -3.61 0.33 6.36
CA ALA A 83 -3.78 1.38 5.38
C ALA A 83 -2.75 2.49 5.53
N PHE A 84 -2.25 3.00 4.39
CA PHE A 84 -1.38 4.16 4.28
C PHE A 84 -2.02 5.19 3.35
N LEU A 85 -2.29 6.38 3.89
CA LEU A 85 -2.79 7.52 3.11
C LEU A 85 -1.78 8.67 3.22
N PRO A 86 -1.16 9.11 2.11
CA PRO A 86 -0.21 10.21 2.17
C PRO A 86 -0.90 11.54 2.51
N LEU A 87 -0.27 12.35 3.36
CA LEU A 87 -0.67 13.73 3.61
C LEU A 87 -0.13 14.65 2.51
N GLY A 88 -0.82 14.64 1.37
CA GLY A 88 -0.49 15.42 0.17
C GLY A 88 0.06 14.55 -0.97
N ALA A 89 0.55 15.21 -2.03
CA ALA A 89 1.13 14.50 -3.17
C ALA A 89 2.53 13.98 -2.84
N VAL A 90 2.71 12.66 -2.83
CA VAL A 90 3.96 11.99 -2.43
C VAL A 90 4.25 10.88 -3.44
N SER A 91 5.48 10.87 -3.96
CA SER A 91 5.99 9.74 -4.76
C SER A 91 6.44 8.64 -3.81
N TYR A 92 5.73 7.52 -3.81
CA TYR A 92 6.10 6.33 -3.04
C TYR A 92 5.77 5.05 -3.81
N LEU A 93 6.49 3.98 -3.49
CA LEU A 93 6.34 2.68 -4.14
C LEU A 93 5.66 1.70 -3.19
N VAL A 94 4.93 0.76 -3.78
CA VAL A 94 4.25 -0.32 -3.07
C VAL A 94 4.74 -1.63 -3.64
N VAL A 95 5.24 -2.54 -2.80
CA VAL A 95 5.60 -3.89 -3.23
C VAL A 95 4.79 -4.87 -2.42
N VAL A 96 4.15 -5.84 -3.07
CA VAL A 96 3.23 -6.78 -2.47
C VAL A 96 3.39 -8.19 -3.01
N ALA A 97 2.99 -9.18 -2.23
CA ALA A 97 2.70 -10.54 -2.66
C ALA A 97 1.43 -11.06 -1.97
N PRO A 98 0.71 -12.03 -2.55
CA PRO A 98 -0.55 -12.52 -2.01
C PRO A 98 -0.41 -13.11 -0.60
N ALA A 99 -1.48 -13.05 0.18
CA ALA A 99 -1.52 -13.67 1.51
C ALA A 99 -1.30 -15.19 1.46
N GLY A 100 -0.92 -15.79 2.59
CA GLY A 100 -0.60 -17.21 2.72
C GLY A 100 0.91 -17.46 2.77
N GLU A 101 1.37 -18.63 2.32
CA GLU A 101 2.80 -18.92 2.24
C GLU A 101 3.50 -17.92 1.32
N PHE A 102 4.66 -17.43 1.75
CA PHE A 102 5.40 -16.43 0.98
C PHE A 102 5.95 -17.05 -0.31
N ASP A 103 5.64 -16.41 -1.44
CA ASP A 103 6.13 -16.80 -2.76
C ASP A 103 6.70 -15.57 -3.50
N ALA A 104 8.03 -15.49 -3.55
CA ALA A 104 8.75 -14.40 -4.21
C ALA A 104 8.46 -14.30 -5.72
N SER A 105 7.98 -15.37 -6.37
CA SER A 105 7.61 -15.33 -7.79
C SER A 105 6.34 -14.54 -8.06
N ARG A 106 5.53 -14.29 -7.01
CA ARG A 106 4.27 -13.55 -7.08
C ARG A 106 4.38 -12.10 -6.63
N LEU A 107 5.60 -11.60 -6.44
CA LEU A 107 5.86 -10.20 -6.12
C LEU A 107 5.39 -9.28 -7.24
N ARG A 108 4.76 -8.18 -6.85
CA ARG A 108 4.27 -7.11 -7.72
C ARG A 108 4.73 -5.79 -7.13
N ALA A 109 5.17 -4.87 -7.97
CA ALA A 109 5.61 -3.54 -7.54
C ALA A 109 4.84 -2.47 -8.29
N PHE A 110 4.38 -1.48 -7.55
CA PHE A 110 3.54 -0.40 -8.04
C PHE A 110 4.17 0.94 -7.75
N PHE A 111 3.99 1.88 -8.66
CA PHE A 111 4.19 3.30 -8.39
C PHE A 111 2.83 3.99 -8.23
N THR A 112 2.75 4.85 -7.23
CA THR A 112 1.55 5.63 -6.93
C THR A 112 1.52 6.94 -7.72
N ARG A 113 0.33 7.51 -7.90
CA ARG A 113 0.11 8.80 -8.54
C ARG A 113 -0.68 9.73 -7.62
N GLY A 114 -0.34 11.02 -7.65
CA GLY A 114 -1.03 12.03 -6.87
C GLY A 114 -0.97 11.73 -5.37
N TRP A 115 -2.13 11.49 -4.77
CA TRP A 115 -2.28 11.19 -3.34
C TRP A 115 -2.81 9.77 -3.07
N GLN A 116 -2.81 8.88 -4.07
CA GLN A 116 -3.30 7.51 -3.90
C GLN A 116 -2.79 6.89 -2.60
N GLY A 117 -3.69 6.34 -1.80
CA GLY A 117 -3.37 5.51 -0.65
C GLY A 117 -3.61 4.04 -0.96
N VAL A 118 -3.16 3.15 -0.07
CA VAL A 118 -3.43 1.71 -0.14
C VAL A 118 -3.93 1.20 1.21
N ASN A 119 -4.73 0.14 1.20
CA ASN A 119 -5.03 -0.70 2.35
C ASN A 119 -4.62 -2.13 2.02
N TYR A 120 -3.57 -2.64 2.66
CA TYR A 120 -3.19 -4.04 2.54
C TYR A 120 -4.20 -4.90 3.28
N ALA A 121 -4.78 -5.89 2.61
CA ALA A 121 -5.68 -6.83 3.26
C ALA A 121 -4.93 -7.68 4.31
N ARG A 122 -5.67 -8.18 5.31
CA ARG A 122 -5.12 -9.01 6.38
C ARG A 122 -4.28 -10.17 5.82
N GLY A 123 -3.05 -10.31 6.30
CA GLY A 123 -2.12 -11.38 5.93
C GLY A 123 -1.41 -11.21 4.59
N VAL A 124 -1.68 -10.15 3.82
CA VAL A 124 -0.97 -9.83 2.57
C VAL A 124 0.48 -9.44 2.88
N TRP A 125 1.41 -10.01 2.12
CA TRP A 125 2.81 -9.64 2.19
C TRP A 125 3.02 -8.30 1.49
N HIS A 126 3.74 -7.39 2.12
CA HIS A 126 4.12 -6.10 1.58
C HIS A 126 5.50 -5.68 2.06
N HIS A 127 6.16 -4.80 1.33
CA HIS A 127 7.41 -4.21 1.80
C HIS A 127 7.09 -3.04 2.75
N PRO A 128 7.91 -2.78 3.79
CA PRO A 128 7.83 -1.56 4.58
C PRO A 128 7.82 -0.29 3.71
N LEU A 129 7.21 0.78 4.19
CA LEU A 129 7.00 2.03 3.45
C LEU A 129 8.22 2.51 2.63
N ILE A 130 8.06 2.65 1.31
CA ILE A 130 9.09 3.10 0.38
C ILE A 130 8.80 4.53 -0.13
N VAL A 131 9.27 5.54 0.61
CA VAL A 131 9.17 6.94 0.19
C VAL A 131 10.35 7.30 -0.74
N LEU A 132 10.13 8.15 -1.75
CA LEU A 132 11.18 8.50 -2.73
C LEU A 132 11.79 9.89 -2.51
N ASP A 133 11.16 10.96 -2.97
CA ASP A 133 11.86 12.24 -3.23
C ASP A 133 12.19 13.04 -1.96
N ARG A 134 11.36 12.91 -0.92
CA ARG A 134 11.47 13.69 0.33
C ARG A 134 10.76 12.97 1.45
N ALA A 135 11.06 13.34 2.70
CA ALA A 135 10.31 12.85 3.85
C ALA A 135 8.81 13.18 3.69
N ALA A 136 7.96 12.23 4.06
CA ALA A 136 6.53 12.34 3.88
C ALA A 136 5.77 11.73 5.06
N ASP A 137 4.66 12.37 5.42
CA ASP A 137 3.78 11.93 6.49
C ASP A 137 2.60 11.14 5.90
N PHE A 138 2.26 10.03 6.54
CA PHE A 138 1.15 9.18 6.17
C PHE A 138 0.22 9.02 7.36
N ILE A 139 -1.08 9.17 7.13
CA ILE A 139 -2.08 8.63 8.05
C ILE A 139 -2.05 7.12 7.89
N VAL A 140 -1.82 6.42 9.00
CA VAL A 140 -1.77 4.96 9.03
C VAL A 140 -2.92 4.44 9.88
N ILE A 141 -3.71 3.52 9.33
CA ILE A 141 -4.83 2.88 10.02
C ILE A 141 -4.56 1.39 10.07
N ASP A 142 -4.38 0.85 11.27
CA ASP A 142 -4.04 -0.55 11.47
C ASP A 142 -4.58 -1.11 12.80
N ARG A 143 -4.20 -2.35 13.10
CA ARG A 143 -4.62 -3.08 14.29
C ARG A 143 -3.74 -2.76 15.49
N GLY A 144 -4.36 -2.28 16.56
CA GLY A 144 -3.85 -2.39 17.93
C GLY A 144 -4.36 -3.67 18.61
N GLY A 145 -3.56 -4.25 19.49
CA GLY A 145 -3.84 -5.49 20.20
C GLY A 145 -2.65 -5.88 21.09
N LYS A 146 -2.75 -6.98 21.84
CA LYS A 146 -1.62 -7.49 22.67
C LYS A 146 -0.78 -8.52 21.91
N GLU A 147 -1.37 -9.14 20.91
CA GLU A 147 -0.80 -10.22 20.11
C GLU A 147 0.21 -9.67 19.11
N ALA A 148 1.27 -10.45 18.86
CA ALA A 148 2.19 -10.16 17.77
C ALA A 148 1.42 -10.21 16.45
N ASN A 149 1.54 -9.14 15.66
CA ASN A 149 0.84 -8.98 14.39
C ASN A 149 1.82 -8.59 13.27
N CYS A 150 3.11 -8.88 13.38
CA CYS A 150 4.07 -8.64 12.30
C CYS A 150 4.92 -9.89 12.12
N GLU A 151 4.98 -10.37 10.88
CA GLU A 151 5.86 -11.44 10.47
C GLU A 151 6.73 -10.93 9.32
N GLU A 152 8.03 -11.17 9.41
CA GLU A 152 9.00 -10.74 8.40
C GLU A 152 9.61 -11.96 7.70
N THR A 153 9.98 -11.79 6.44
CA THR A 153 10.73 -12.77 5.66
C THR A 153 11.76 -12.09 4.76
N TYR A 154 12.85 -12.78 4.47
CA TYR A 154 13.95 -12.26 3.66
C TYR A 154 13.96 -12.91 2.28
N LEU A 155 14.25 -12.10 1.26
CA LEU A 155 14.42 -12.57 -0.09
C LEU A 155 15.76 -13.30 -0.23
N LEU A 156 15.80 -14.34 -1.06
CA LEU A 156 17.04 -15.07 -1.36
C LEU A 156 18.08 -14.20 -2.08
N GLU A 157 17.61 -13.22 -2.85
CA GLU A 157 18.43 -12.21 -3.51
C GLU A 157 17.76 -10.84 -3.42
N THR A 158 18.55 -9.78 -3.37
CA THR A 158 18.05 -8.41 -3.45
C THR A 158 17.43 -8.16 -4.82
N LEU A 159 16.24 -7.56 -4.83
CA LEU A 159 15.55 -7.13 -6.05
C LEU A 159 15.69 -5.62 -6.23
N ARG A 160 16.12 -5.19 -7.41
CA ARG A 160 16.07 -3.77 -7.79
C ARG A 160 14.70 -3.45 -8.39
N LEU A 161 14.06 -2.40 -7.88
CA LEU A 161 12.84 -1.87 -8.49
C LEU A 161 13.23 -1.01 -9.70
N VAL A 162 12.61 -1.27 -10.84
CA VAL A 162 12.88 -0.56 -12.10
C VAL A 162 11.59 -0.07 -12.72
N GLU A 163 11.60 1.12 -13.31
CA GLU A 163 10.48 1.57 -14.12
C GLU A 163 10.34 0.64 -15.34
N GLY A 164 9.10 0.28 -15.68
CA GLY A 164 8.83 -0.39 -16.95
C GLY A 164 9.07 0.56 -18.12
N ASP A 165 9.21 0.01 -19.33
CA ASP A 165 9.22 0.81 -20.55
C ASP A 165 7.89 1.57 -20.64
N LEU A 166 7.92 2.84 -20.23
CA LEU A 166 6.79 3.74 -20.38
C LEU A 166 6.54 3.90 -21.88
N VAL A 167 5.54 3.18 -22.41
CA VAL A 167 4.93 3.59 -23.67
C VAL A 167 4.30 4.95 -23.37
N CYS A 168 5.01 6.01 -23.75
CA CYS A 168 4.51 7.38 -23.76
C CYS A 168 3.25 7.44 -24.62
N SER A 169 2.10 7.13 -24.02
CA SER A 169 0.82 7.63 -24.49
C SER A 169 0.80 9.12 -24.17
N SER A 170 1.40 9.90 -25.05
CA SER A 170 1.11 11.32 -25.16
C SER A 170 -0.37 11.45 -25.54
N ALA A 171 -1.21 11.72 -24.55
CA ALA A 171 -2.54 12.26 -24.81
C ALA A 171 -2.36 13.75 -25.10
N ALA A 172 -2.59 14.10 -26.36
CA ALA A 172 -2.80 15.46 -26.84
C ALA A 172 -4.12 16.04 -26.30
#